data_AF-A0A7W7ZFK9-F1
#
_entry.id   AF-A0A7W7ZFK9-F1
#
_cell.length_a   1.000
_cell.length_b   1.000
_cell.length_c   1.000
_cell.angle_alpha   90.00
_cell.angle_beta   90.00
_cell.angle_gamma   90.00
#
_symmetry.space_group_name_H-M   'P 1'
#
loop_
_entity.id
_entity.type
_entity.pdbx_description
1 polymer ?
#
loop_
_entity_poly.entity_id
_entity_poly.type
_entity_poly.pdbx_seq_one_letter_code
_entity_poly.pdbx_strand_id
1 'polypeptide(L)'
;MYFATKYWPPIRSFTALDYANAFFGFTVKFPMSYQFWFIRDLMVMVVLSPLIYLLLKRRAVAIPFLTIMLALWMTGYWPLVVPGSETLLFFIAGCYIASKNMDPTRPDPWIVPLGVGFGSLLLLVDVLMITTQTNPEVLRLIVNSMMLFGLPFAWGLTKWAVDRPKWRSPLERLAEASFFVYAAHEPLLSILRKVSFRLIQPHSTVSELLLFFLVPIAVIVFLVAVYTILNRALPRFTAVITGAEGRQWRAKESQGNPAQAGSPKTEGGEAVTLRPSLETESMSR
;
A
#
# COMPACT_ATOMS: atom_id res chain seq x y z
N MET A 1 -18.13 -20.18 17.83
CA MET A 1 -17.75 -18.75 17.98
C MET A 1 -18.01 -18.07 16.64
N TYR A 2 -18.69 -16.92 16.61
CA TYR A 2 -18.96 -16.22 15.34
C TYR A 2 -17.83 -15.22 15.07
N PHE A 3 -16.89 -15.60 14.20
CA PHE A 3 -15.87 -14.68 13.70
C PHE A 3 -15.64 -14.97 12.21
N ALA A 4 -15.27 -13.94 11.44
CA ALA A 4 -15.04 -14.06 10.00
C ALA A 4 -16.24 -14.59 9.17
N THR A 5 -17.46 -14.20 9.52
CA THR A 5 -18.70 -14.56 8.79
C THR A 5 -19.02 -16.07 8.70
N LYS A 6 -18.32 -16.90 9.48
CA LYS A 6 -18.52 -18.35 9.54
C LYS A 6 -18.76 -18.79 10.98
N TYR A 7 -19.68 -19.74 11.18
CA TYR A 7 -19.81 -20.42 12.46
C TYR A 7 -18.67 -21.43 12.60
N TRP A 8 -17.72 -21.12 13.49
CA TRP A 8 -16.64 -22.05 13.81
C TRP A 8 -17.05 -22.97 14.96
N PRO A 9 -16.71 -24.27 14.89
CA PRO A 9 -16.90 -25.19 16.01
C PRO A 9 -16.11 -24.73 17.24
N PRO A 10 -16.31 -25.33 18.43
CA PRO A 10 -15.48 -25.02 19.59
C PRO A 10 -13.99 -25.24 19.27
N ILE A 11 -13.10 -24.37 19.75
CA ILE A 11 -11.65 -24.45 19.47
C ILE A 11 -11.07 -25.83 19.88
N ARG A 12 -11.64 -26.43 20.93
CA ARG A 12 -11.27 -27.78 21.40
C ARG A 12 -11.49 -28.88 20.36
N SER A 13 -12.37 -28.68 19.38
CA SER A 13 -12.66 -29.64 18.32
C SER A 13 -12.06 -29.25 16.97
N PHE A 14 -11.14 -28.28 16.92
CA PHE A 14 -10.47 -27.90 15.68
C PHE A 14 -9.51 -28.99 15.22
N THR A 15 -9.63 -29.39 13.96
CA THR A 15 -8.60 -30.16 13.28
C THR A 15 -7.42 -29.26 12.89
N ALA A 16 -6.27 -29.84 12.52
CA ALA A 16 -5.12 -29.06 12.04
C ALA A 16 -5.47 -28.18 10.83
N LEU A 17 -6.36 -28.66 9.95
CA LEU A 17 -6.86 -27.91 8.81
C LEU A 17 -7.78 -26.75 9.22
N ASP A 18 -8.56 -26.91 10.30
CA ASP A 18 -9.37 -25.81 10.83
C ASP A 18 -8.50 -24.71 11.41
N TYR A 19 -7.40 -25.05 12.09
CA TYR A 19 -6.41 -24.07 12.53
C TYR A 19 -5.74 -23.35 11.36
N ALA A 20 -5.30 -24.09 10.34
CA ALA A 20 -4.71 -23.50 9.15
C ALA A 20 -5.69 -22.57 8.43
N ASN A 21 -6.95 -22.98 8.28
CA ASN A 21 -7.98 -22.18 7.64
C ASN A 21 -8.40 -20.98 8.50
N ALA A 22 -8.39 -21.09 9.84
CA ALA A 22 -8.68 -19.95 10.71
C ALA A 22 -7.55 -18.93 10.68
N PHE A 23 -6.30 -19.39 10.63
CA PHE A 23 -5.12 -18.53 10.59
C PHE A 23 -4.94 -17.85 9.23
N PHE A 24 -4.96 -18.62 8.14
CA PHE A 24 -4.77 -18.12 6.78
C PHE A 24 -6.05 -17.65 6.11
N GLY A 25 -7.23 -18.07 6.56
CA GLY A 25 -8.49 -17.65 5.98
C GLY A 25 -8.70 -18.10 4.53
N PHE A 26 -8.42 -19.36 4.19
CA PHE A 26 -8.55 -19.85 2.81
C PHE A 26 -10.01 -19.88 2.33
N THR A 27 -10.94 -20.27 3.21
CA THR A 27 -12.36 -20.40 2.87
C THR A 27 -13.22 -19.29 3.45
N VAL A 28 -12.61 -18.26 4.06
CA VAL A 28 -13.31 -17.20 4.77
C VAL A 28 -12.76 -15.84 4.37
N LYS A 29 -13.65 -14.83 4.30
CA LYS A 29 -13.27 -13.49 3.86
C LYS A 29 -12.18 -12.87 4.73
N PHE A 30 -12.26 -13.08 6.04
CA PHE A 30 -11.30 -12.52 7.00
C PHE A 30 -10.60 -13.65 7.76
N PRO A 31 -9.27 -13.60 7.94
CA PRO A 31 -8.58 -14.50 8.85
C PRO A 31 -8.92 -14.15 10.31
N MET A 32 -8.49 -14.99 11.25
CA MET A 32 -8.71 -14.79 12.70
C MET A 32 -8.24 -13.40 13.16
N SER A 33 -7.08 -12.95 12.68
CA SER A 33 -6.61 -11.57 12.85
C SER A 33 -7.07 -10.74 11.67
N TYR A 34 -8.23 -10.08 11.83
CA TYR A 34 -8.91 -9.34 10.78
C TYR A 34 -7.94 -8.49 9.96
N GLN A 35 -7.09 -7.68 10.60
CA GLN A 35 -6.18 -6.74 9.94
C GLN A 35 -5.32 -7.39 8.85
N PHE A 36 -4.95 -8.67 8.97
CA PHE A 36 -4.07 -9.37 8.02
C PHE A 36 -4.76 -9.88 6.75
N TRP A 37 -6.07 -9.68 6.59
CA TRP A 37 -6.79 -10.06 5.36
C TRP A 37 -6.12 -9.47 4.11
N PHE A 38 -5.68 -8.21 4.20
CA PHE A 38 -5.04 -7.51 3.09
C PHE A 38 -3.65 -8.07 2.75
N ILE A 39 -2.81 -8.35 3.75
CA ILE A 39 -1.49 -8.97 3.53
C ILE A 39 -1.62 -10.34 2.88
N ARG A 40 -2.56 -11.17 3.35
CA ARG A 40 -2.83 -12.48 2.76
C ARG A 40 -3.13 -12.36 1.28
N ASP A 41 -4.06 -11.47 0.92
CA ASP A 41 -4.45 -11.26 -0.47
C ASP A 41 -3.26 -10.76 -1.30
N LEU A 42 -2.42 -9.87 -0.76
CA LEU A 42 -1.18 -9.43 -1.40
C LEU A 42 -0.19 -10.58 -1.64
N MET A 43 -0.01 -11.50 -0.69
CA MET A 43 0.86 -12.66 -0.87
C MET A 43 0.40 -13.52 -2.06
N VAL A 44 -0.92 -13.76 -2.18
CA VAL A 44 -1.50 -14.47 -3.32
C VAL A 44 -1.25 -13.70 -4.62
N MET A 45 -1.43 -12.38 -4.61
CA MET A 45 -1.17 -11.53 -5.77
C MET A 45 0.30 -11.53 -6.21
N VAL A 46 1.25 -11.59 -5.28
CA VAL A 46 2.68 -11.72 -5.59
C VAL A 46 2.97 -13.07 -6.25
N VAL A 47 2.39 -14.17 -5.77
CA VAL A 47 2.53 -15.49 -6.41
C VAL A 47 1.90 -15.49 -7.82
N LEU A 48 0.79 -14.76 -8.01
CA LEU A 48 0.14 -14.60 -9.32
C LEU A 48 0.79 -13.56 -10.24
N SER A 49 1.81 -12.83 -9.77
CA SER A 49 2.49 -11.78 -10.54
C SER A 49 3.01 -12.20 -11.94
N PRO A 50 3.57 -13.40 -12.19
CA PRO A 50 3.97 -13.76 -13.55
C PRO A 50 2.77 -13.85 -14.51
N LEU A 51 1.62 -14.35 -14.05
CA LEU A 51 0.40 -14.40 -14.85
C LEU A 51 -0.15 -12.99 -15.11
N ILE A 52 -0.13 -12.13 -14.09
CA ILE A 52 -0.52 -10.72 -14.22
C ILE A 52 0.39 -10.02 -15.23
N TYR A 53 1.69 -10.27 -15.21
CA TYR A 53 2.62 -9.70 -16.18
C TYR A 53 2.27 -10.09 -17.62
N LEU A 54 1.92 -11.36 -17.87
CA LEU A 54 1.48 -11.83 -19.19
C LEU A 54 0.19 -11.12 -19.62
N LEU A 55 -0.77 -10.95 -18.71
CA LEU A 55 -2.03 -10.23 -18.95
C LEU A 55 -1.78 -8.76 -19.31
N LEU A 56 -0.86 -8.09 -18.62
CA LEU A 56 -0.56 -6.67 -18.78
C LEU A 56 0.36 -6.35 -19.98
N LYS A 57 0.96 -7.37 -20.60
CA LYS A 57 1.86 -7.21 -21.76
C LYS A 57 1.20 -6.48 -22.92
N ARG A 58 -0.08 -6.74 -23.18
CA ARG A 58 -0.85 -6.14 -24.30
C ARG A 58 -1.82 -5.10 -23.76
N ARG A 59 -1.67 -3.83 -24.15
CA ARG A 59 -2.58 -2.74 -23.72
C ARG A 59 -4.05 -3.01 -24.10
N ALA A 60 -4.27 -3.62 -25.26
CA ALA A 60 -5.61 -4.00 -25.74
C ALA A 60 -6.32 -5.02 -24.84
N VAL A 61 -5.59 -5.76 -24.01
CA VAL A 61 -6.15 -6.70 -23.02
C VAL A 61 -6.16 -6.07 -21.63
N ALA A 62 -5.09 -5.38 -21.26
CA ALA A 62 -4.92 -4.76 -19.95
C ALA A 62 -6.00 -3.72 -19.63
N ILE A 63 -6.32 -2.83 -20.57
CA ILE A 63 -7.28 -1.74 -20.34
C ILE A 63 -8.71 -2.29 -20.16
N PRO A 64 -9.25 -3.14 -21.08
CA PRO A 64 -10.56 -3.73 -20.86
C PRO A 64 -10.64 -4.53 -19.55
N PHE A 65 -9.59 -5.29 -19.22
CA PHE A 65 -9.56 -6.04 -17.98
C PHE A 65 -9.64 -5.14 -16.74
N LEU A 66 -8.84 -4.06 -16.68
CA LEU A 66 -8.90 -3.07 -15.60
C LEU A 66 -10.28 -2.40 -15.51
N THR A 67 -10.89 -2.04 -16.64
CA THR A 67 -12.23 -1.44 -16.67
C THR A 67 -13.30 -2.40 -16.13
N ILE A 68 -13.23 -3.68 -16.51
CA ILE A 68 -14.14 -4.71 -15.99
C ILE A 68 -13.94 -4.88 -14.48
N MET A 69 -12.70 -4.97 -14.00
CA MET A 69 -12.42 -5.07 -12.56
C MET A 69 -12.93 -3.84 -11.79
N LEU A 70 -12.76 -2.64 -12.36
CA LEU A 70 -13.28 -1.42 -11.78
C LEU A 70 -14.81 -1.45 -11.67
N ALA A 71 -15.50 -1.89 -12.72
CA ALA A 71 -16.96 -2.00 -12.73
C ALA A 71 -17.46 -3.05 -11.70
N LEU A 72 -16.82 -4.21 -11.62
CA LEU A 72 -17.15 -5.24 -10.63
C LEU A 72 -16.94 -4.76 -9.20
N TRP A 73 -15.85 -4.04 -8.94
CA TRP A 73 -15.59 -3.47 -7.62
C TRP A 73 -16.61 -2.37 -7.26
N MET A 74 -16.93 -1.49 -8.21
CA MET A 74 -17.94 -0.44 -8.02
C MET A 74 -19.32 -0.98 -7.71
N THR A 75 -19.73 -2.04 -8.41
CA THR A 75 -21.04 -2.67 -8.24
C THR A 75 -21.08 -3.66 -7.08
N GLY A 76 -19.93 -4.09 -6.57
CA GLY A 76 -19.82 -5.07 -5.49
C GLY A 76 -20.03 -6.53 -5.93
N TYR A 77 -20.17 -6.79 -7.22
CA TYR A 77 -20.28 -8.15 -7.76
C TYR A 77 -18.89 -8.79 -7.84
N TRP A 78 -18.56 -9.62 -6.84
CA TRP A 78 -17.29 -10.34 -6.80
C TRP A 78 -17.46 -11.77 -6.30
N PRO A 79 -17.11 -12.80 -7.11
CA PRO A 79 -17.37 -14.20 -6.75
C PRO A 79 -16.26 -14.84 -5.89
N LEU A 80 -15.06 -14.24 -5.85
CA LEU A 80 -13.92 -14.83 -5.14
C LEU A 80 -13.86 -14.35 -3.69
N VAL A 81 -13.54 -15.28 -2.78
CA VAL A 81 -13.27 -14.94 -1.37
C VAL A 81 -11.87 -14.36 -1.20
N VAL A 82 -10.90 -14.91 -1.95
CA VAL A 82 -9.50 -14.51 -1.94
C VAL A 82 -8.96 -14.60 -3.38
N PRO A 83 -8.31 -13.55 -3.93
CA PRO A 83 -8.21 -12.20 -3.38
C PRO A 83 -9.53 -11.43 -3.49
N GLY A 84 -9.74 -10.44 -2.62
CA GLY A 84 -10.82 -9.47 -2.75
C GLY A 84 -10.70 -8.63 -4.04
N SER A 85 -11.84 -8.10 -4.51
CA SER A 85 -11.89 -7.28 -5.74
C SER A 85 -11.05 -6.02 -5.61
N GLU A 86 -11.01 -5.41 -4.43
CA GLU A 86 -10.19 -4.25 -4.11
C GLU A 86 -8.69 -4.56 -4.25
N THR A 87 -8.22 -5.65 -3.65
CA THR A 87 -6.81 -6.04 -3.72
C THR A 87 -6.41 -6.33 -5.16
N LEU A 88 -7.24 -7.08 -5.89
CA LEU A 88 -6.98 -7.43 -7.28
C LEU A 88 -6.91 -6.18 -8.17
N LEU A 89 -7.90 -5.29 -8.08
CA LEU A 89 -7.97 -4.07 -8.87
C LEU A 89 -6.76 -3.16 -8.64
N PHE A 90 -6.49 -2.79 -7.38
CA PHE A 90 -5.43 -1.83 -7.07
C PHE A 90 -4.04 -2.41 -7.28
N PHE A 91 -3.84 -3.72 -7.04
CA PHE A 91 -2.57 -4.38 -7.33
C PHE A 91 -2.29 -4.40 -8.84
N ILE A 92 -3.26 -4.81 -9.66
CA ILE A 92 -3.08 -4.86 -11.12
C ILE A 92 -2.92 -3.45 -11.70
N ALA A 93 -3.64 -2.46 -11.19
CA ALA A 93 -3.45 -1.06 -11.56
C ALA A 93 -2.01 -0.58 -11.25
N GLY A 94 -1.50 -0.91 -10.06
CA GLY A 94 -0.11 -0.64 -9.68
C GLY A 94 0.90 -1.34 -10.59
N CYS A 95 0.71 -2.62 -10.89
CA CYS A 95 1.54 -3.36 -11.85
C CYS A 95 1.51 -2.75 -13.25
N TYR A 96 0.34 -2.27 -13.70
CA TYR A 96 0.21 -1.63 -15.00
C TYR A 96 1.00 -0.32 -15.06
N ILE A 97 0.88 0.55 -14.05
CA ILE A 97 1.67 1.79 -13.92
C ILE A 97 3.17 1.47 -13.92
N ALA A 98 3.60 0.50 -13.11
CA ALA A 98 4.98 0.06 -13.04
C ALA A 98 5.51 -0.46 -14.39
N SER A 99 4.69 -1.24 -15.12
CA SER A 99 5.06 -1.79 -16.44
C SER A 99 5.29 -0.72 -17.52
N LYS A 100 4.75 0.49 -17.31
CA LYS A 100 4.88 1.62 -18.24
C LYS A 100 6.02 2.56 -17.85
N ASN A 101 6.83 2.21 -16.85
CA ASN A 101 7.87 3.08 -16.29
C ASN A 101 7.34 4.49 -15.95
N MET A 102 6.06 4.60 -15.60
CA MET A 102 5.50 5.85 -15.14
C MET A 102 6.09 6.12 -13.76
N ASP A 103 6.76 7.26 -13.61
CA ASP A 103 7.40 7.63 -12.35
C ASP A 103 6.33 7.76 -11.26
N PRO A 104 6.27 6.81 -10.30
CA PRO A 104 5.29 6.86 -9.23
C PRO A 104 5.52 8.09 -8.33
N THR A 105 6.73 8.66 -8.35
CA THR A 105 7.09 9.80 -7.52
C THR A 105 6.64 11.13 -8.12
N ARG A 106 5.97 11.16 -9.29
CA ARG A 106 5.47 12.38 -9.94
C ARG A 106 3.97 12.36 -10.18
N PRO A 107 3.14 12.34 -9.12
CA PRO A 107 1.72 12.67 -9.28
C PRO A 107 1.60 14.08 -9.85
N ASP A 108 0.65 14.25 -10.77
CA ASP A 108 0.29 15.55 -11.34
C ASP A 108 -0.04 16.55 -10.20
N PRO A 109 0.49 17.80 -10.22
CA PRO A 109 0.19 18.81 -9.21
C PRO A 109 -1.32 19.07 -9.00
N TRP A 110 -2.17 18.77 -9.99
CA TRP A 110 -3.63 18.89 -9.87
C TRP A 110 -4.28 17.81 -9.00
N ILE A 111 -3.59 16.71 -8.70
CA ILE A 111 -4.16 15.59 -7.92
C ILE A 111 -4.52 16.00 -6.49
N VAL A 112 -3.72 16.89 -5.87
CA VAL A 112 -3.99 17.36 -4.51
C VAL A 112 -5.23 18.25 -4.44
N PRO A 113 -5.34 19.36 -5.20
CA PRO A 113 -6.54 20.19 -5.16
C PRO A 113 -7.79 19.46 -5.67
N LEU A 114 -7.66 18.61 -6.69
CA LEU A 114 -8.77 17.79 -7.19
C LEU A 114 -9.24 16.79 -6.12
N GLY A 115 -8.29 16.16 -5.42
CA GLY A 115 -8.57 15.26 -4.31
C GLY A 115 -9.27 15.94 -3.14
N VAL A 116 -8.84 17.16 -2.77
CA VAL A 116 -9.51 17.97 -1.73
C VAL A 116 -10.92 18.35 -2.18
N GLY A 117 -11.06 18.93 -3.38
CA GLY A 117 -12.35 19.41 -3.88
C GLY A 117 -13.37 18.28 -4.03
N PHE A 118 -12.96 17.19 -4.70
CA PHE A 118 -13.83 16.05 -4.94
C PHE A 118 -14.06 15.22 -3.68
N GLY A 119 -13.03 15.03 -2.84
CA GLY A 119 -13.16 14.34 -1.56
C GLY A 119 -14.08 15.08 -0.59
N SER A 120 -13.98 16.41 -0.51
CA SER A 120 -14.86 17.22 0.33
C SER A 120 -16.30 17.22 -0.19
N LEU A 121 -16.49 17.25 -1.51
CA LEU A 121 -17.81 17.12 -2.13
C LEU A 121 -18.43 15.75 -1.83
N LEU A 122 -17.67 14.66 -1.97
CA LEU A 122 -18.17 13.32 -1.66
C LEU A 122 -18.46 13.13 -0.18
N LEU A 123 -17.64 13.68 0.72
CA LEU A 123 -17.89 13.68 2.15
C LEU A 123 -19.19 14.44 2.48
N LEU A 124 -19.40 15.60 1.85
CA LEU A 124 -20.64 16.36 1.99
C LEU A 124 -21.84 15.55 1.50
N VAL A 125 -21.74 14.92 0.33
CA VAL A 125 -22.80 14.04 -0.21
C VAL A 125 -23.06 12.86 0.72
N ASP A 126 -22.03 12.22 1.26
CA ASP A 126 -22.17 11.11 2.21
C ASP A 126 -22.91 11.53 3.48
N VAL A 127 -22.53 12.67 4.08
CA VAL A 127 -23.20 13.24 5.26
C VAL A 127 -24.66 13.58 4.96
N LEU A 128 -24.96 14.15 3.80
CA LEU A 128 -26.33 14.47 3.37
C LEU A 128 -27.15 13.21 3.03
N MET A 129 -26.52 12.11 2.64
CA MET A 129 -27.18 10.85 2.31
C MET A 129 -27.46 10.01 3.56
N ILE A 130 -26.55 10.00 4.53
CA ILE A 130 -26.76 9.32 5.83
C ILE A 130 -28.01 9.85 6.55
N THR A 131 -28.34 11.13 6.40
CA THR A 131 -29.54 11.74 7.00
C THR A 131 -30.84 11.37 6.27
N THR A 132 -30.78 10.73 5.09
CA THR A 132 -31.95 10.46 4.23
C THR A 132 -32.29 8.97 4.03
N GLN A 133 -31.69 8.05 4.82
CA GLN A 133 -31.91 6.58 4.71
C GLN A 133 -31.75 6.04 3.28
N THR A 134 -30.57 6.26 2.69
CA THR A 134 -30.30 5.91 1.29
C THR A 134 -30.07 4.41 1.06
N ASN A 135 -30.31 3.97 -0.18
CA ASN A 135 -30.00 2.63 -0.68
C ASN A 135 -28.51 2.26 -0.45
N PRO A 136 -28.20 1.08 0.13
CA PRO A 136 -26.83 0.63 0.39
C PRO A 136 -25.92 0.57 -0.85
N GLU A 137 -26.48 0.42 -2.05
CA GLU A 137 -25.71 0.43 -3.30
C GLU A 137 -25.16 1.82 -3.64
N VAL A 138 -25.94 2.87 -3.37
CA VAL A 138 -25.51 4.27 -3.59
C VAL A 138 -24.42 4.63 -2.58
N LEU A 139 -24.59 4.25 -1.32
CA LEU A 139 -23.57 4.45 -0.29
C LEU A 139 -22.25 3.76 -0.67
N ARG A 140 -22.31 2.53 -1.18
CA ARG A 140 -21.13 1.82 -1.68
C ARG A 140 -20.44 2.60 -2.81
N LEU A 141 -21.21 3.11 -3.77
CA LEU A 141 -20.65 3.86 -4.89
C LEU A 141 -19.96 5.14 -4.42
N ILE A 142 -20.54 5.86 -3.44
CA ILE A 142 -19.95 7.04 -2.83
C ILE A 142 -18.63 6.66 -2.15
N VAL A 143 -18.64 5.66 -1.26
CA VAL A 143 -17.45 5.23 -0.52
C VAL A 143 -16.34 4.71 -1.45
N ASN A 144 -16.68 3.94 -2.49
CA ASN A 144 -15.72 3.48 -3.49
C ASN A 144 -15.15 4.64 -4.31
N SER A 145 -15.98 5.64 -4.64
CA SER A 145 -15.51 6.87 -5.28
C SER A 145 -14.56 7.62 -4.36
N MET A 146 -14.88 7.76 -3.06
CA MET A 146 -13.98 8.38 -2.08
C MET A 146 -12.63 7.66 -2.03
N MET A 147 -12.60 6.33 -2.12
CA MET A 147 -11.35 5.58 -2.20
C MET A 147 -10.56 5.85 -3.50
N LEU A 148 -11.23 5.92 -4.66
CA LEU A 148 -10.56 6.22 -5.93
C LEU A 148 -9.87 7.57 -5.96
N PHE A 149 -10.50 8.61 -5.40
CA PHE A 149 -9.93 9.96 -5.40
C PHE A 149 -9.06 10.21 -4.17
N GLY A 150 -9.40 9.59 -3.05
CA GLY A 150 -8.64 9.66 -1.79
C GLY A 150 -7.25 9.04 -1.90
N LEU A 151 -7.08 7.97 -2.67
CA LEU A 151 -5.78 7.33 -2.84
C LEU A 151 -4.75 8.23 -3.57
N PRO A 152 -5.03 8.76 -4.79
CA PRO A 152 -4.17 9.76 -5.43
C PRO A 152 -3.95 11.00 -4.55
N PHE A 153 -4.98 11.46 -3.83
CA PHE A 153 -4.85 12.58 -2.90
C PHE A 153 -3.82 12.30 -1.80
N ALA A 154 -3.97 11.18 -1.08
CA ALA A 154 -3.07 10.79 0.00
C ALA A 154 -1.63 10.59 -0.51
N TRP A 155 -1.48 10.07 -1.72
CA TRP A 155 -0.19 9.96 -2.40
C TRP A 155 0.42 11.34 -2.68
N GLY A 156 -0.33 12.24 -3.32
CA GLY A 156 0.11 13.61 -3.60
C GLY A 156 0.46 14.39 -2.32
N LEU A 157 -0.33 14.22 -1.26
CA LEU A 157 -0.09 14.82 0.05
C LEU A 157 1.19 14.28 0.70
N THR A 158 1.41 12.97 0.63
CA THR A 158 2.64 12.35 1.16
C THR A 158 3.87 12.87 0.43
N LYS A 159 3.81 12.99 -0.90
CA LYS A 159 4.89 13.60 -1.69
C LYS A 159 5.12 15.05 -1.25
N TRP A 160 4.07 15.86 -1.22
CA TRP A 160 4.13 17.25 -0.79
C TRP A 160 4.79 17.39 0.60
N ALA A 161 4.52 16.46 1.52
CA ALA A 161 5.16 16.44 2.83
C ALA A 161 6.65 16.06 2.73
N VAL A 162 7.00 14.99 2.02
CA VAL A 162 8.39 14.49 1.90
C VAL A 162 9.31 15.46 1.15
N ASP A 163 8.79 16.24 0.20
CA ASP A 163 9.57 17.26 -0.52
C ASP A 163 10.03 18.41 0.40
N ARG A 164 9.48 18.53 1.61
CA ARG A 164 9.90 19.52 2.61
C ARG A 164 10.82 18.89 3.66
N PRO A 165 12.02 19.46 3.90
CA PRO A 165 12.98 18.89 4.84
C PRO A 165 12.43 18.80 6.27
N LYS A 166 11.54 19.72 6.68
CA LYS A 166 10.89 19.72 7.99
C LYS A 166 10.08 18.44 8.28
N TRP A 167 9.44 17.89 7.25
CA TRP A 167 8.53 16.75 7.41
C TRP A 167 9.18 15.42 7.01
N ARG A 168 10.16 15.45 6.10
CA ARG A 168 10.85 14.27 5.59
C ARG A 168 11.38 13.36 6.70
N SER A 169 12.21 13.89 7.59
CA SER A 169 12.89 13.07 8.61
C SER A 169 11.90 12.41 9.60
N PRO A 170 10.90 13.11 10.15
CA PRO A 170 9.85 12.47 10.95
C PRO A 170 9.08 11.40 10.18
N LEU A 171 8.70 11.65 8.92
CA LEU A 171 7.92 10.72 8.11
C LEU A 171 8.71 9.43 7.81
N GLU A 172 10.00 9.54 7.49
CA GLU A 172 10.87 8.38 7.28
C GLU A 172 10.95 7.51 8.54
N ARG A 173 11.09 8.13 9.72
CA ARG A 173 11.10 7.41 11.00
C ARG A 173 9.77 6.73 11.31
N LEU A 174 8.64 7.38 11.00
CA LEU A 174 7.31 6.78 11.17
C LEU A 174 7.06 5.64 10.18
N ALA A 175 7.61 5.74 8.96
CA ALA A 175 7.49 4.72 7.93
C ALA A 175 8.10 3.38 8.38
N GLU A 176 9.18 3.40 9.16
CA GLU A 176 9.76 2.17 9.73
C GLU A 176 8.81 1.45 10.70
N ALA A 177 8.05 2.21 11.49
CA ALA A 177 7.09 1.69 12.45
C ALA A 177 5.76 1.25 11.81
N SER A 178 5.50 1.63 10.56
CA SER A 178 4.19 1.49 9.90
C SER A 178 3.66 0.05 9.91
N PHE A 179 4.50 -0.94 9.59
CA PHE A 179 4.10 -2.35 9.60
C PHE A 179 3.75 -2.84 11.00
N PHE A 180 4.54 -2.46 12.01
CA PHE A 180 4.28 -2.85 13.40
C PHE A 180 2.94 -2.28 13.88
N VAL A 181 2.70 -0.99 13.61
CA VAL A 181 1.43 -0.33 13.92
C VAL A 181 0.28 -1.04 13.19
N TYR A 182 0.43 -1.30 11.89
CA TYR A 182 -0.57 -2.02 11.09
C TYR A 182 -0.89 -3.40 11.70
N ALA A 183 0.11 -4.17 12.12
CA ALA A 183 -0.08 -5.50 12.70
C ALA A 183 -0.79 -5.48 14.07
N ALA A 184 -0.51 -4.48 14.90
CA ALA A 184 -0.94 -4.45 16.30
C ALA A 184 -2.14 -3.54 16.61
N HIS A 185 -2.51 -2.61 15.71
CA HIS A 185 -3.51 -1.59 16.03
C HIS A 185 -4.91 -2.14 16.24
N GLU A 186 -5.38 -3.09 15.43
CA GLU A 186 -6.80 -3.52 15.48
C GLU A 186 -7.18 -4.16 16.82
N PRO A 187 -6.43 -5.14 17.36
CA PRO A 187 -6.79 -5.74 18.64
C PRO A 187 -6.80 -4.72 19.77
N LEU A 188 -5.80 -3.83 19.79
CA LEU A 188 -5.68 -2.80 20.81
C LEU A 188 -6.77 -1.73 20.68
N LEU A 189 -7.12 -1.34 19.46
CA LEU A 189 -8.20 -0.41 19.17
C LEU A 189 -9.55 -0.98 19.61
N SER A 190 -9.80 -2.26 19.33
CA SER A 190 -11.01 -2.97 19.74
C SER A 190 -11.16 -3.04 21.26
N ILE A 191 -10.07 -3.25 22.00
CA ILE A 191 -10.06 -3.24 23.46
C ILE A 191 -10.27 -1.83 24.00
N LEU A 192 -9.44 -0.87 23.58
CA LEU A 192 -9.47 0.49 24.10
C LEU A 192 -10.78 1.19 23.79
N ARG A 193 -11.37 0.99 22.60
CA ARG A 193 -12.71 1.53 22.29
C ARG A 193 -13.75 1.03 23.30
N LYS A 194 -13.81 -0.28 23.57
CA LYS A 194 -14.78 -0.84 24.52
C LYS A 194 -14.57 -0.31 25.94
N VAL A 195 -13.31 -0.22 26.37
CA VAL A 195 -12.94 0.32 27.68
C VAL A 195 -13.31 1.80 27.79
N SER A 196 -12.95 2.63 26.81
CA SER A 196 -13.27 4.05 26.76
C SER A 196 -14.78 4.29 26.79
N PHE A 197 -15.56 3.57 26.00
CA PHE A 197 -17.02 3.71 26.00
C PHE A 197 -17.66 3.28 27.33
N ARG A 198 -17.12 2.26 28.00
CA ARG A 198 -17.60 1.87 29.33
C ARG A 198 -17.25 2.85 30.45
N LEU A 199 -16.04 3.42 30.41
CA LEU A 199 -15.54 4.31 31.47
C LEU A 199 -16.07 5.73 31.32
N ILE A 200 -16.06 6.27 30.11
CA ILE A 200 -16.39 7.67 29.84
C ILE A 200 -17.89 7.84 29.65
N GLN A 201 -18.59 6.80 29.16
CA GLN A 201 -20.03 6.82 28.86
C GLN A 201 -20.43 8.10 28.11
N PRO A 202 -19.96 8.27 26.86
CA PRO A 202 -20.24 9.48 26.10
C PRO A 202 -21.76 9.69 25.97
N HIS A 203 -22.25 10.81 26.51
CA HIS A 203 -23.68 11.16 26.48
C HIS A 203 -24.02 12.18 25.37
N SER A 204 -23.02 12.70 24.66
CA SER A 204 -23.20 13.68 23.59
C SER A 204 -22.47 13.26 22.31
N THR A 205 -22.98 13.70 21.16
CA THR A 205 -22.35 13.48 19.85
C THR A 205 -20.91 14.01 19.80
N VAL A 206 -20.64 15.13 20.48
CA VAL A 206 -19.28 15.69 20.59
C VAL A 206 -18.36 14.74 21.34
N SER A 207 -18.82 14.16 22.46
CA SER A 207 -18.01 13.20 23.22
C SER A 207 -17.74 11.90 22.44
N GLU A 208 -18.70 11.44 21.64
CA GLU A 208 -18.51 10.30 20.74
C GLU A 208 -17.48 10.62 19.64
N LEU A 209 -17.58 11.80 19.02
CA LEU A 209 -16.66 12.25 17.97
C LEU A 209 -15.22 12.42 18.51
N LEU A 210 -15.08 12.96 19.71
CA LEU A 210 -13.78 13.06 20.37
C LEU A 210 -13.18 11.67 20.60
N LEU A 211 -13.96 10.71 21.12
CA LEU A 211 -13.48 9.34 21.30
C LEU A 211 -13.13 8.66 19.97
N PHE A 212 -13.89 8.94 18.92
CA PHE A 212 -13.63 8.43 17.58
C PHE A 212 -12.23 8.80 17.06
N PHE A 213 -11.77 10.04 17.31
CA PHE A 213 -10.43 10.48 16.90
C PHE A 213 -9.34 10.20 17.93
N LEU A 214 -9.60 10.45 19.22
CA LEU A 214 -8.59 10.36 20.26
C LEU A 214 -8.12 8.92 20.51
N VAL A 215 -9.03 7.94 20.46
CA VAL A 215 -8.67 6.54 20.74
C VAL A 215 -7.70 5.99 19.68
N PRO A 216 -7.95 6.12 18.35
CA PRO A 216 -6.96 5.74 17.34
C PRO A 216 -5.63 6.48 17.48
N ILE A 217 -5.65 7.79 17.74
CA ILE A 217 -4.41 8.57 17.91
C ILE A 217 -3.61 8.04 19.10
N ALA A 218 -4.26 7.80 20.24
CA ALA A 218 -3.61 7.23 21.43
C ALA A 218 -3.02 5.85 21.14
N VAL A 219 -3.74 4.98 20.43
CA VAL A 219 -3.25 3.66 19.99
C VAL A 219 -1.99 3.80 19.13
N ILE A 220 -2.02 4.66 18.12
CA ILE A 220 -0.89 4.85 17.20
C ILE A 220 0.32 5.39 17.95
N VAL A 221 0.14 6.43 18.78
CA VAL A 221 1.23 7.02 19.58
C VAL A 221 1.83 5.97 20.51
N PHE A 222 1.00 5.19 21.20
CA PHE A 222 1.45 4.11 22.06
C PHE A 222 2.24 3.05 21.29
N LEU A 223 1.73 2.57 20.16
CA LEU A 223 2.41 1.54 19.36
C LEU A 223 3.73 2.03 18.75
N VAL A 224 3.81 3.29 18.32
CA VAL A 224 5.06 3.89 17.86
C VAL A 224 6.08 4.00 19.00
N ALA A 225 5.63 4.34 20.21
CA ALA A 225 6.51 4.36 21.40
C ALA A 225 7.02 2.95 21.73
N VAL A 226 6.13 1.94 21.74
CA VAL A 226 6.50 0.54 21.96
C VAL A 226 7.50 0.06 20.90
N TYR A 227 7.23 0.34 19.62
CA TYR A 227 8.16 0.01 18.54
C TYR A 227 9.53 0.66 18.75
N THR A 228 9.56 1.95 19.13
CA THR A 228 10.82 2.68 19.36
C THR A 228 11.62 2.06 20.51
N ILE A 229 10.96 1.68 21.61
CA ILE A 229 11.60 1.02 22.76
C ILE A 229 12.12 -0.36 22.35
N LEU A 230 11.29 -1.15 21.64
CA LEU A 230 11.65 -2.50 21.22
C LEU A 230 12.82 -2.48 20.22
N ASN A 231 12.82 -1.55 19.28
CA ASN A 231 13.90 -1.39 18.31
C ASN A 231 15.23 -0.99 18.98
N ARG A 232 15.17 -0.28 20.11
CA ARG A 232 16.36 0.07 20.90
C ARG A 232 16.84 -1.07 21.80
N ALA A 233 15.92 -1.82 22.40
CA ALA A 233 16.25 -2.90 23.35
C ALA A 233 16.60 -4.22 22.66
N LEU A 234 15.85 -4.59 21.61
CA LEU A 234 15.94 -5.87 20.90
C LEU A 234 15.85 -5.64 19.37
N PRO A 235 16.84 -4.98 18.75
CA PRO A 235 16.80 -4.61 17.33
C PRO A 235 16.67 -5.80 16.40
N ARG A 236 17.38 -6.92 16.68
CA ARG A 236 17.29 -8.14 15.87
C ARG A 236 15.89 -8.74 15.90
N PHE A 237 15.31 -8.88 17.09
CA PHE A 237 13.94 -9.37 17.23
C PHE A 237 12.94 -8.46 16.51
N THR A 238 13.08 -7.15 16.68
CA THR A 238 12.23 -6.14 16.01
C THR A 238 12.34 -6.25 14.50
N ALA A 239 13.56 -6.45 13.98
CA ALA A 239 13.79 -6.57 12.56
C ALA A 239 13.16 -7.84 11.96
N VAL A 240 13.17 -8.96 12.69
CA VAL A 240 12.48 -10.20 12.29
C VAL A 240 10.97 -9.99 12.25
N ILE A 241 10.35 -9.48 13.33
CA ILE A 241 8.89 -9.35 13.41
C ILE A 241 8.32 -8.28 12.47
N THR A 242 9.13 -7.30 12.06
CA THR A 242 8.72 -6.24 11.12
C THR A 242 9.23 -6.42 9.69
N GLY A 243 9.94 -7.52 9.43
CA GLY A 243 10.59 -7.78 8.15
C GLY A 243 11.64 -6.73 7.75
N ALA A 244 12.18 -5.97 8.71
CA ALA A 244 13.13 -4.89 8.45
C ALA A 244 14.54 -5.38 8.07
N GLU A 245 14.88 -6.63 8.36
CA GLU A 245 16.19 -7.22 8.00
C GLU A 245 16.44 -7.13 6.48
N GLY A 246 15.41 -7.35 5.66
CA GLY A 246 15.50 -7.21 4.20
C GLY A 246 15.74 -5.78 3.71
N ARG A 247 15.32 -4.76 4.48
CA ARG A 247 15.58 -3.34 4.14
C ARG A 247 17.04 -2.95 4.41
N GLN A 248 17.60 -3.45 5.52
CA GLN A 248 19.00 -3.23 5.87
C GLN A 248 19.96 -3.95 4.91
N TRP A 249 19.60 -5.15 4.43
CA TRP A 249 20.31 -5.85 3.36
C TRP A 249 20.38 -5.00 2.08
N ARG A 250 19.24 -4.52 1.57
CA ARG A 250 19.20 -3.70 0.33
C ARG A 250 19.90 -2.35 0.49
N ALA A 251 19.84 -1.72 1.66
CA ALA A 251 20.57 -0.48 1.94
C ALA A 251 22.09 -0.72 1.95
N LYS A 252 22.55 -1.83 2.56
CA LYS A 252 23.95 -2.25 2.52
C LYS A 252 24.42 -2.67 1.13
N GLU A 253 23.56 -3.29 0.32
CA GLU A 253 23.87 -3.65 -1.07
C GLU A 253 23.95 -2.39 -1.96
N SER A 254 23.07 -1.41 -1.76
CA SER A 254 23.15 -0.10 -2.45
C SER A 254 24.32 0.78 -2.00
N GLN A 255 24.80 0.62 -0.75
CA GLN A 255 25.97 1.33 -0.23
C GLN A 255 27.27 0.52 -0.38
N GLY A 256 27.16 -0.77 -0.71
CA GLY A 256 28.24 -1.75 -0.68
C GLY A 256 28.78 -2.16 -2.04
N ASN A 257 28.41 -1.46 -3.12
CA ASN A 257 29.09 -1.63 -4.41
C ASN A 257 29.82 -0.36 -4.89
N PRO A 258 30.95 0.02 -4.28
CA PRO A 258 31.98 0.81 -4.96
C PRO A 258 32.78 -0.02 -5.99
N ALA A 259 32.62 -1.35 -6.01
CA ALA A 259 33.49 -2.27 -6.77
C ALA A 259 33.10 -2.49 -8.24
N GLN A 260 32.04 -1.83 -8.74
CA GLN A 260 31.73 -1.78 -10.18
C GLN A 260 31.84 -0.38 -10.78
N ALA A 261 32.29 0.62 -10.00
CA ALA A 261 32.63 1.95 -10.48
C ALA A 261 34.16 2.16 -10.42
N GLY A 262 34.90 1.37 -11.19
CA GLY A 262 36.36 1.41 -11.14
C GLY A 262 37.06 0.41 -12.05
N SER A 263 36.91 0.57 -13.36
CA SER A 263 37.97 0.18 -14.29
C SER A 263 38.00 1.21 -15.41
N PRO A 264 39.01 2.11 -15.46
CA PRO A 264 39.28 2.83 -16.67
C PRO A 264 39.72 1.78 -17.69
N LYS A 265 38.97 1.59 -18.76
CA LYS A 265 39.49 0.93 -19.96
C LYS A 265 40.57 1.85 -20.52
N THR A 266 41.80 1.66 -20.07
CA THR A 266 43.00 2.11 -20.77
C THR A 266 43.09 1.31 -22.07
N GLU A 267 42.91 2.06 -23.15
CA GLU A 267 43.56 1.94 -24.45
C GLU A 267 44.32 0.64 -24.76
N GLY A 268 43.83 -0.04 -25.78
CA GLY A 268 44.51 -1.06 -26.56
C GLY A 268 43.86 -1.12 -27.94
N GLY A 269 43.80 0.03 -28.61
CA GLY A 269 43.30 0.17 -29.98
C GLY A 269 44.44 0.68 -30.84
N GLU A 270 44.89 -0.15 -31.77
CA GLU A 270 45.95 0.10 -32.72
C GLU A 270 45.83 1.46 -33.41
N ALA A 271 46.94 2.20 -33.41
CA ALA A 271 47.18 3.29 -34.31
C ALA A 271 47.28 2.74 -35.76
N VAL A 272 46.19 2.84 -36.52
CA VAL A 272 46.26 2.74 -37.98
C VAL A 272 46.74 4.08 -38.51
N THR A 273 48.03 4.09 -38.84
CA THR A 273 48.73 5.12 -39.60
C THR A 273 48.03 5.39 -40.95
N LEU A 274 47.39 6.55 -41.10
CA LEU A 274 47.14 7.11 -42.42
C LEU A 274 48.44 7.76 -42.91
N ARG A 275 49.14 7.09 -43.83
CA ARG A 275 50.26 7.67 -44.58
C ARG A 275 49.74 8.78 -45.51
N PRO A 276 50.50 9.88 -45.69
CA PRO A 276 50.29 10.80 -46.80
C PRO A 276 50.97 10.23 -48.05
N SER A 277 50.25 10.13 -49.16
CA SER A 277 50.84 10.04 -50.50
C SER A 277 50.72 11.42 -51.17
N LEU A 278 51.87 12.06 -51.32
CA LEU A 278 52.10 13.22 -52.17
C LEU A 278 52.00 12.79 -53.64
N GLU A 279 51.33 13.60 -54.47
CA GLU A 279 51.62 13.92 -55.88
C GLU A 279 50.48 14.86 -56.35
N THR A 280 50.68 16.18 -56.33
CA THR A 280 51.06 17.06 -57.47
C THR A 280 50.19 16.91 -58.72
N GLU A 281 49.34 17.92 -58.98
CA GLU A 281 49.13 18.64 -60.27
C GLU A 281 47.83 19.48 -60.11
N SER A 282 47.89 20.81 -60.00
CA SER A 282 48.01 21.82 -61.06
C SER A 282 46.71 22.08 -61.87
N MET A 283 46.45 23.37 -62.09
CA MET A 283 45.54 23.97 -63.10
C MET A 283 44.04 24.06 -62.73
N SER A 284 43.56 25.22 -62.27
CA SER A 284 43.08 26.37 -63.07
C SER A 284 41.65 26.24 -63.61
N ARG A 285 40.72 26.95 -62.96
CA ARG A 285 39.70 27.88 -63.51
C ARG A 285 38.43 27.84 -62.67
#